data_AF-A0A3P7L4S9-F1
#
_entry.id   AF-A0A3P7L4S9-F1
#
_cell.length_a   1.000
_cell.length_b   1.000
_cell.length_c   1.000
_cell.angle_alpha   90.00
_cell.angle_beta   90.00
_cell.angle_gamma   90.00
#
_symmetry.space_group_name_H-M   'P 1'
#
loop_
_entity.id
_entity.type
_entity.pdbx_description
1 polymer ?
#
loop_
_entity_poly.entity_id
_entity_poly.type
_entity_poly.pdbx_seq_one_letter_code
_entity_poly.pdbx_strand_id
1 'polypeptide(L)' 'MDATRVVYFIAGKCMKKDDTCNKTVFQRCCGDLLCDLQTFGKGKCVKCLPKGHFCGKDVECCSRRCNRLKCAAN' A
#
# COMPACT_ATOMS: atom_id res chain seq x y z
N MET A 1 -11.61 -11.63 -17.54
CA MET A 1 -10.84 -10.67 -16.72
C MET A 1 -11.49 -10.69 -15.33
N ASP A 2 -10.91 -11.12 -14.23
CA ASP A 2 -9.52 -11.35 -13.84
C ASP A 2 -9.51 -12.52 -12.83
N ALA A 3 -8.57 -13.45 -13.00
CA ALA A 3 -8.42 -14.63 -12.19
C ALA A 3 -7.29 -14.42 -11.18
N THR A 4 -7.61 -13.92 -9.98
CA THR A 4 -6.68 -13.90 -8.85
C THR A 4 -7.39 -14.35 -7.55
N ARG A 5 -7.75 -15.65 -7.52
CA ARG A 5 -7.89 -16.48 -6.30
C ARG A 5 -6.57 -16.33 -5.49
N VAL A 6 -6.48 -16.09 -4.18
CA VAL A 6 -7.18 -16.63 -3.01
C VAL A 6 -6.84 -15.67 -1.86
N VAL A 7 -7.82 -15.00 -1.24
CA VAL A 7 -8.06 -14.72 0.21
C VAL A 7 -9.13 -13.62 0.27
N TYR A 8 -10.31 -13.91 -0.30
CA TYR A 8 -11.50 -13.05 -0.28
C TYR A 8 -12.63 -13.88 0.37
N PHE A 9 -12.58 -14.07 1.69
CA PHE A 9 -13.61 -14.83 2.42
C PHE A 9 -14.04 -14.16 3.73
N ILE A 10 -13.87 -12.85 3.84
CA ILE A 10 -14.52 -12.05 4.88
C ILE A 10 -14.94 -10.76 4.22
N ALA A 11 -16.21 -10.41 4.35
CA ALA A 11 -16.81 -9.20 3.79
C ALA A 11 -16.24 -7.93 4.47
N GLY A 12 -14.93 -7.70 4.36
CA GLY A 12 -14.25 -6.51 4.82
C GLY A 12 -14.32 -5.45 3.74
N LYS A 13 -14.95 -4.31 4.04
CA LYS A 13 -14.85 -3.12 3.20
C LYS A 13 -13.35 -2.84 2.96
N CYS A 14 -12.90 -2.93 1.71
CA CYS A 14 -11.55 -2.50 1.37
C CYS A 14 -11.50 -0.96 1.42
N MET A 15 -10.34 -0.44 1.79
CA MET A 15 -10.11 0.99 1.99
C MET A 15 -9.89 1.68 0.64
N LYS A 16 -10.55 2.83 0.42
CA LYS A 16 -10.37 3.64 -0.78
C LYS A 16 -9.04 4.40 -0.72
N LYS A 17 -8.68 5.06 -1.81
CA LYS A 17 -7.54 5.98 -1.82
C LYS A 17 -7.72 7.02 -0.68
N ASP A 18 -6.64 7.26 0.06
CA ASP A 18 -6.54 8.12 1.24
C ASP A 18 -7.24 7.61 2.53
N ASP A 19 -7.93 6.47 2.48
CA ASP A 19 -8.46 5.83 3.69
C ASP A 19 -7.33 5.27 4.56
N THR A 20 -7.60 5.17 5.86
CA THR A 20 -6.63 4.66 6.84
C THR A 20 -6.49 3.15 6.70
N CYS A 21 -5.25 2.68 6.58
CA CYS A 21 -4.89 1.27 6.61
C CYS A 21 -4.06 0.99 7.86
N ASN A 22 -4.32 -0.14 8.51
CA ASN A 22 -3.50 -0.66 9.58
C ASN A 22 -2.93 -1.99 9.06
N LYS A 23 -1.64 -2.28 9.27
CA LYS A 23 -0.97 -3.53 8.82
C LYS A 23 -1.54 -4.80 9.45
N THR A 24 -2.67 -4.71 10.14
CA THR A 24 -3.55 -5.82 10.49
C THR A 24 -4.34 -6.27 9.27
N VAL A 25 -4.53 -7.58 9.14
CA VAL A 25 -5.23 -8.25 8.02
C VAL A 25 -6.64 -7.71 7.72
N PHE A 26 -7.23 -6.95 8.66
CA PHE A 26 -8.58 -6.42 8.59
C PHE A 26 -8.76 -5.15 7.76
N GLN A 27 -7.70 -4.36 7.49
CA GLN A 27 -7.81 -3.07 6.79
C GLN A 27 -6.91 -3.01 5.56
N ARG A 28 -7.27 -3.77 4.52
CA ARG A 28 -6.55 -3.78 3.23
C ARG A 28 -7.08 -2.71 2.27
N CYS A 29 -6.19 -2.15 1.45
CA CYS A 29 -6.55 -1.24 0.38
C CYS A 29 -7.19 -1.98 -0.81
N CYS A 30 -8.11 -1.34 -1.52
CA CYS A 30 -8.75 -1.94 -2.70
C CYS A 30 -7.81 -1.97 -3.93
N GLY A 31 -7.78 -3.09 -4.67
CA GLY A 31 -7.11 -3.18 -5.97
C GLY A 31 -5.58 -2.99 -5.88
N ASP A 32 -5.02 -2.18 -6.79
CA ASP A 32 -3.59 -1.82 -6.84
C ASP A 32 -3.17 -0.71 -5.85
N LEU A 33 -4.03 -0.37 -4.88
CA LEU A 33 -3.67 0.60 -3.85
C LEU A 33 -2.69 -0.02 -2.85
N LEU A 34 -1.63 0.72 -2.56
CA LEU A 34 -0.59 0.35 -1.61
C LEU A 34 -0.91 0.93 -0.24
N CYS A 35 -0.71 0.14 0.80
CA CYS A 35 -0.81 0.61 2.17
C CYS A 35 0.49 1.30 2.57
N ASP A 36 0.46 2.62 2.54
CA ASP A 36 1.50 3.51 2.98
C ASP A 36 1.62 3.49 4.50
N LEU A 37 2.44 2.61 5.06
CA LEU A 37 2.73 2.64 6.50
C LEU A 37 3.73 3.75 6.82
N GLN A 38 3.23 4.84 7.38
CA GLN A 38 4.07 5.89 7.97
C GLN A 38 4.65 5.46 9.32
N THR A 39 3.88 4.73 10.12
CA THR A 39 4.25 4.29 11.48
C THR A 39 3.67 2.90 11.76
N PHE A 40 4.26 2.15 12.70
CA PHE A 40 3.68 0.91 13.22
C PHE A 40 2.20 1.08 13.55
N GLY A 41 1.34 0.41 12.78
CA GLY A 41 -0.10 0.38 12.99
C GLY A 41 -0.90 1.54 12.39
N LYS A 42 -0.27 2.51 11.71
CA LYS A 42 -0.96 3.62 11.04
C LYS A 42 -0.40 3.86 9.65
N GLY A 43 -1.25 3.71 8.66
CA GLY A 43 -0.95 3.97 7.27
C GLY A 43 -2.14 4.47 6.48
N LYS A 44 -1.94 4.76 5.20
CA LYS A 44 -2.99 5.22 4.27
C LYS A 44 -2.94 4.45 2.96
N CYS A 45 -4.07 4.30 2.30
CA CYS A 45 -4.11 3.68 0.99
C CYS A 45 -3.76 4.67 -0.11
N VAL A 46 -2.65 4.47 -0.79
CA VAL A 46 -2.15 5.38 -1.84
C VAL A 46 -1.95 4.62 -3.14
N LYS A 47 -2.02 5.31 -4.28
CA LYS A 47 -1.68 4.69 -5.57
C LYS A 47 -0.17 4.45 -5.72
N CYS A 48 0.63 5.29 -5.09
CA CYS A 48 2.08 5.20 -5.09
C CYS A 48 2.61 5.80 -3.78
N LEU A 49 3.73 5.27 -3.31
CA LEU A 49 4.37 5.66 -2.07
C LEU A 49 5.11 7.00 -2.26
N PRO A 50 4.87 7.99 -1.38
CA PRO A 50 5.58 9.25 -1.41
C PRO A 50 7.06 9.08 -1.04
N LYS A 51 7.89 10.09 -1.33
CA LYS A 51 9.30 10.11 -0.92
C LYS A 51 9.43 9.96 0.60
N GLY A 52 10.35 9.11 1.03
CA GLY A 52 10.64 8.84 2.45
C GLY A 52 9.83 7.70 3.05
N HIS A 53 8.84 7.17 2.33
CA HIS A 53 7.99 6.07 2.79
C HIS A 53 8.59 4.71 2.48
N PHE A 54 8.22 3.72 3.28
CA PHE A 54 8.82 2.39 3.23
C PHE A 54 8.37 1.65 1.97
N CYS A 55 9.32 1.21 1.14
CA CYS A 55 9.05 0.53 -0.13
C CYS A 55 9.75 -0.83 -0.17
N GLY A 56 9.18 -1.77 -0.92
CA GLY A 56 9.83 -3.05 -1.24
C GLY A 56 10.37 -3.09 -2.67
N LYS A 57 9.69 -2.43 -3.60
CA LYS A 57 10.01 -2.36 -5.02
C LYS A 57 9.99 -0.91 -5.51
N ASP A 58 10.82 -0.62 -6.50
CA ASP A 58 10.89 0.69 -7.14
C ASP A 58 9.54 1.16 -7.69
N VAL A 59 8.79 0.26 -8.35
CA VAL A 59 7.49 0.56 -8.98
C VAL A 59 6.42 1.03 -7.99
N GLU A 60 6.57 0.71 -6.71
CA GLU A 60 5.64 1.14 -5.66
C GLU A 60 5.80 2.63 -5.34
N CYS A 61 6.99 3.19 -5.55
CA CYS A 61 7.28 4.59 -5.31
C CYS A 61 6.78 5.47 -6.45
N CYS A 62 6.23 6.65 -6.12
CA CYS A 62 5.85 7.62 -7.17
C CYS A 62 7.07 8.05 -8.00
N SER A 63 8.25 8.11 -7.40
CA SER A 63 9.53 8.39 -8.08
C SER A 63 10.10 7.19 -8.86
N ARG A 64 9.45 6.03 -8.80
CA ARG A 64 9.96 4.74 -9.27
C ARG A 64 11.37 4.40 -8.77
N ARG A 65 11.65 4.77 -7.52
CA ARG A 65 12.98 4.62 -6.92
C ARG A 65 12.87 4.23 -5.46
N CYS A 66 13.15 2.96 -5.16
CA CYS A 66 13.17 2.41 -3.83
C CYS A 66 14.62 2.22 -3.39
N ASN A 67 15.12 3.14 -2.57
CA ASN A 67 16.49 3.09 -2.08
C ASN A 67 16.51 2.97 -0.55
N ARG A 68 17.33 2.04 -0.02
CA ARG A 68 17.47 1.84 1.43
C ARG A 68 16.11 1.59 2.12
N LEU A 69 15.26 0.79 1.48
CA LEU A 69 13.89 0.47 1.90
C LEU A 69 12.97 1.70 2.00
N LYS A 70 13.33 2.82 1.35
CA LYS A 70 12.53 4.04 1.32
C LYS A 70 12.44 4.61 -0.08
N CYS A 71 11.31 5.22 -0.42
CA CYS A 71 11.20 5.92 -1.69
C CYS A 71 12.16 7.11 -1.72
N ALA A 72 13.05 7.14 -2.70
CA ALA A 72 13.95 8.25 -2.95
C ALA A 72 13.32 9.25 -3.92
N ALA A 73 13.85 10.47 -3.96
CA ALA A 73 13.59 11.34 -5.11
C ALA A 73 14.38 10.79 -6.32
N ASN A 74 13.84 11.01 -7.52
CA ASN A 74 14.58 10.79 -8.75
C ASN A 74 15.78 11.76 -8.81
#